data_AF-A0A842QK56-F1
#
_entry.id   AF-A0A842QK56-F1
#
_cell.length_a   1.000
_cell.length_b   1.000
_cell.length_c   1.000
_cell.angle_alpha   90.00
_cell.angle_beta   90.00
_cell.angle_gamma   90.00
#
_symmetry.space_group_name_H-M   'P 1'
#
loop_
_entity.id
_entity.type
_entity.pdbx_description
1 polymer ?
#
loop_
_entity_poly.entity_id
_entity_poly.type
_entity_poly.pdbx_seq_one_letter_code
_entity_poly.pdbx_strand_id
1 'polypeptide(L)'
;MFRTYSVRIWVLVCFILLARILNPSPVLFTALNQSSVDSAHTIPAGNHEPIRIDSDDDFAEQGWPGNGTEANPYVIASLNITSEIVPISISDTRSHFVIDSCTLVAIRGGNCSLHLRNVSHGKLIDCTIRNAKWGIWLRNGLNFRITGNHIRNCSYGIHMRAINSSLISLNEIVSCNQRIDVIECMSCTFRSNAVYGNMFCFWLSSGLTIKNNAIWNAGIAITDCDRTHIIGNSIFSENHGISIDSSPACVVSDNAMAAFGISLTRPSSSAYSYQITNNTVGGKPIGYFHNISNTFVDCREYGQIVAVGCNNTSFKYGFFQNVHTGILLFLCWNSVVRNITAVSCVRYGIHLLASWRCTIEKNVVRNITKNPPFPGAGIKIQSGHECRLSCNRLYWNTHGIHAASVQESLFTYNAIYNNTRYGIYMYFSYNNHIFGNKIGWNGDENAFQVASNCTWDNGDGLGNHWSDYNGTNSYPIEGYGAGVDRFPRKLSDGTPHMSECVPRIGFSVIIIGVAAVVVIAIVGIELFIRNGYRVK
;
A
#
# COMPACT_ATOMS: atom_id res chain seq x y z
N MET A 1 -8.38 -31.02 8.85
CA MET A 1 -8.12 -29.58 8.65
C MET A 1 -6.65 -29.18 8.93
N PHE A 2 -5.65 -30.03 8.64
CA PHE A 2 -4.22 -29.75 8.90
C PHE A 2 -3.27 -30.13 7.75
N ARG A 3 -3.77 -30.53 6.57
CA ARG A 3 -2.93 -31.01 5.44
C ARG A 3 -2.78 -30.04 4.26
N THR A 4 -3.47 -28.90 4.25
CA THR A 4 -3.45 -27.94 3.13
C THR A 4 -2.45 -26.78 3.31
N TYR A 5 -1.94 -26.57 4.52
CA TYR A 5 -0.91 -25.54 4.79
C TYR A 5 0.50 -25.97 4.38
N SER A 6 0.83 -27.26 4.41
CA SER A 6 2.18 -27.73 4.03
C SER A 6 2.40 -27.66 2.52
N VAL A 7 1.38 -27.96 1.70
CA VAL A 7 1.52 -28.00 0.24
C VAL A 7 1.76 -26.60 -0.36
N ARG A 8 1.18 -25.54 0.22
CA ARG A 8 1.41 -24.14 -0.21
C ARG A 8 2.84 -23.66 0.10
N ILE A 9 3.43 -24.14 1.20
CA ILE A 9 4.82 -23.84 1.58
C ILE A 9 5.78 -24.55 0.62
N TRP A 10 5.50 -25.81 0.27
CA TRP A 10 6.34 -26.57 -0.66
C TRP A 10 6.31 -26.04 -2.10
N VAL A 11 5.16 -25.58 -2.60
CA VAL A 11 5.05 -24.93 -3.93
C VAL A 11 5.82 -23.60 -3.98
N LEU A 12 5.84 -22.83 -2.88
CA LEU A 12 6.59 -21.58 -2.77
C LEU A 12 8.11 -21.81 -2.66
N VAL A 13 8.52 -22.85 -1.94
CA VAL A 13 9.93 -23.30 -1.87
C VAL A 13 10.43 -23.78 -3.23
N CYS A 14 9.60 -24.47 -4.02
CA CYS A 14 9.95 -24.86 -5.40
C CYS A 14 10.15 -23.64 -6.32
N PHE A 15 9.37 -22.57 -6.18
CA PHE A 15 9.58 -21.31 -6.93
C PHE A 15 10.86 -20.58 -6.51
N ILE A 16 11.22 -20.62 -5.22
CA ILE A 16 12.50 -20.08 -4.72
C ILE A 16 13.69 -20.90 -5.22
N LEU A 17 13.55 -22.22 -5.35
CA LEU A 17 14.57 -23.10 -5.93
C LEU A 17 14.70 -22.93 -7.46
N LEU A 18 13.59 -22.74 -8.19
CA LEU A 18 13.62 -22.46 -9.63
C LEU A 18 14.23 -21.08 -9.96
N ALA A 19 14.01 -20.07 -9.13
CA ALA A 19 14.68 -18.77 -9.25
C ALA A 19 16.20 -18.84 -8.99
N ARG A 20 16.67 -19.86 -8.25
CA ARG A 20 18.12 -20.18 -8.10
C ARG A 20 18.71 -20.92 -9.30
N ILE A 21 17.91 -21.70 -10.04
CA ILE A 21 18.38 -22.44 -11.22
C ILE A 21 18.48 -21.53 -12.45
N LEU A 22 17.65 -20.48 -12.53
CA LEU A 22 17.64 -19.50 -13.63
C LEU A 22 18.64 -18.35 -13.46
N ASN A 23 19.36 -18.27 -12.33
CA ASN A 23 20.52 -17.41 -12.14
C ASN A 23 21.74 -18.30 -11.88
N PRO A 24 22.58 -18.59 -12.89
CA PRO A 24 23.76 -19.41 -12.68
C PRO A 24 24.65 -18.78 -11.61
N SER A 25 25.14 -19.65 -10.73
CA SER A 25 26.05 -19.44 -9.61
C SER A 25 27.27 -18.55 -9.92
N PRO A 26 27.93 -18.00 -8.87
CA PRO A 26 29.00 -17.03 -9.02
C PRO A 26 30.15 -17.57 -9.87
N VAL A 27 30.71 -16.67 -10.68
CA VAL A 27 31.97 -16.88 -11.41
C VAL A 27 33.01 -17.43 -10.43
N LEU A 28 33.44 -18.66 -10.67
CA LEU A 28 34.55 -19.30 -10.00
C LEU A 28 35.81 -18.47 -10.32
N PHE A 29 36.29 -17.67 -9.37
CA PHE A 29 37.60 -17.05 -9.48
C PHE A 29 38.66 -18.16 -9.40
N THR A 30 39.25 -18.50 -10.54
CA THR A 30 40.46 -19.31 -10.59
C THR A 30 41.57 -18.53 -9.91
N ALA A 31 42.05 -19.07 -8.78
CA ALA A 31 43.26 -18.61 -8.12
C ALA A 31 44.44 -18.73 -9.11
N LEU A 32 45.05 -17.60 -9.45
CA LEU A 32 46.38 -17.55 -10.04
C LEU A 32 47.36 -17.06 -8.97
N ASN A 33 48.54 -17.67 -9.02
CA ASN A 33 49.52 -17.80 -7.96
C ASN A 33 50.01 -16.51 -7.28
N GLN A 34 50.31 -16.72 -6.00
CA GLN A 34 51.32 -16.08 -5.15
C GLN A 34 52.31 -15.15 -5.84
N SER A 35 52.31 -13.89 -5.38
CA SER A 35 53.53 -13.19 -5.01
C SER A 35 53.27 -12.38 -3.74
N SER A 36 54.10 -12.64 -2.73
CA SER A 36 54.17 -12.09 -1.38
C SER A 36 53.90 -10.59 -1.24
N VAL A 37 53.02 -10.18 -0.30
CA VAL A 37 53.23 -9.11 0.70
C VAL A 37 52.24 -9.32 1.88
N ASP A 38 52.81 -9.37 3.08
CA ASP A 38 52.28 -9.15 4.43
C ASP A 38 51.07 -9.93 4.99
N SER A 39 51.37 -10.64 6.08
CA SER A 39 50.45 -11.28 7.01
C SER A 39 49.45 -10.27 7.59
N ALA A 40 48.28 -10.14 6.95
CA ALA A 40 47.12 -9.49 7.54
C ALA A 40 46.63 -10.32 8.73
N HIS A 41 46.61 -9.71 9.92
CA HIS A 41 45.95 -10.26 11.10
C HIS A 41 44.48 -10.55 10.78
N THR A 42 44.13 -11.82 10.54
CA THR A 42 42.73 -12.25 10.48
C THR A 42 42.24 -12.52 11.88
N ILE A 43 41.22 -11.79 12.33
CA ILE A 43 40.52 -12.10 13.59
C ILE A 43 39.76 -13.42 13.39
N PRO A 44 39.97 -14.44 14.25
CA PRO A 44 39.34 -15.75 14.08
C PRO A 44 37.82 -15.65 14.23
N ALA A 45 37.10 -16.41 13.41
CA ALA A 45 35.64 -16.53 13.49
C ALA A 45 35.21 -17.07 14.86
N GLY A 46 34.09 -16.59 15.39
CA GLY A 46 33.57 -17.07 16.67
C GLY A 46 32.78 -16.05 17.47
N ASN A 47 32.57 -16.36 18.75
CA ASN A 47 31.91 -15.43 19.67
C ASN A 47 32.82 -14.23 19.93
N HIS A 48 32.25 -13.03 19.97
CA HIS A 48 32.97 -11.80 20.23
C HIS A 48 32.15 -10.88 21.14
N GLU A 49 32.84 -10.10 21.97
CA GLU A 49 32.23 -9.05 22.78
C GLU A 49 31.66 -7.92 21.89
N PRO A 50 30.83 -7.01 22.41
CA PRO A 50 30.33 -5.89 21.62
C PRO A 50 31.46 -5.01 21.05
N ILE A 51 31.29 -4.54 19.82
CA ILE A 51 32.28 -3.70 19.11
C ILE A 51 31.81 -2.25 19.11
N ARG A 52 32.74 -1.33 19.44
CA ARG A 52 32.55 0.12 19.42
C ARG A 52 33.66 0.74 18.60
N ILE A 53 33.27 1.48 17.56
CA ILE A 53 34.16 2.31 16.75
C ILE A 53 33.57 3.70 16.81
N ASP A 54 34.22 4.65 17.44
CA ASP A 54 33.73 6.02 17.62
C ASP A 54 34.62 7.06 16.91
N SER A 55 35.66 6.62 16.19
CA SER A 55 36.52 7.45 15.35
C SER A 55 37.13 6.67 14.16
N ASP A 56 37.86 7.36 13.28
CA ASP A 56 38.61 6.72 12.19
C ASP A 56 39.79 5.86 12.68
N ASP A 57 40.38 6.21 13.82
CA ASP A 57 41.59 5.56 14.35
C ASP A 57 41.26 4.22 15.03
N ASP A 58 40.07 4.12 15.65
CA ASP A 58 39.61 2.97 16.43
C ASP A 58 39.72 1.64 15.67
N PHE A 59 39.49 1.64 14.35
CA PHE A 59 39.62 0.42 13.56
C PHE A 59 41.05 -0.14 13.58
N ALA A 60 42.04 0.72 13.37
CA ALA A 60 43.44 0.33 13.38
C ALA A 60 43.92 0.02 14.80
N GLU A 61 43.52 0.83 15.79
CA GLU A 61 43.87 0.63 17.20
C GLU A 61 43.34 -0.70 17.76
N GLN A 62 42.15 -1.13 17.32
CA GLN A 62 41.56 -2.43 17.68
C GLN A 62 42.07 -3.60 16.82
N GLY A 63 42.91 -3.32 15.82
CA GLY A 63 43.55 -4.35 14.99
C GLY A 63 42.65 -4.97 13.93
N TRP A 64 41.62 -4.25 13.44
CA TRP A 64 40.78 -4.74 12.35
C TRP A 64 41.55 -4.77 11.02
N PRO A 65 41.56 -5.89 10.28
CA PRO A 65 42.28 -5.99 9.02
C PRO A 65 41.73 -5.00 7.98
N GLY A 66 42.63 -4.42 7.19
CA GLY A 66 42.33 -3.36 6.22
C GLY A 66 43.05 -2.06 6.55
N ASN A 67 42.82 -1.01 5.76
CA ASN A 67 43.37 0.33 6.03
C ASN A 67 42.33 1.46 5.82
N GLY A 68 41.04 1.12 5.76
CA GLY A 68 39.96 2.10 5.65
C GLY A 68 39.79 2.74 4.27
N THR A 69 40.54 2.30 3.25
CA THR A 69 40.38 2.80 1.87
C THR A 69 39.33 2.00 1.08
N GLU A 70 38.82 2.53 -0.03
CA GLU A 70 37.87 1.78 -0.87
C GLU A 70 38.45 0.46 -1.39
N ALA A 71 39.74 0.47 -1.75
CA ALA A 71 40.46 -0.69 -2.27
C ALA A 71 40.79 -1.71 -1.17
N ASN A 72 40.95 -1.27 0.08
CA ASN A 72 41.28 -2.12 1.22
C ASN A 72 40.52 -1.67 2.49
N PRO A 73 39.19 -1.90 2.55
CA PRO A 73 38.35 -1.46 3.66
C PRO A 73 38.68 -2.23 4.93
N TYR A 74 38.37 -1.66 6.10
CA TYR A 74 38.40 -2.42 7.35
C TYR A 74 37.37 -3.55 7.33
N VAL A 75 37.70 -4.72 7.87
CA VAL A 75 36.84 -5.92 7.79
C VAL A 75 36.50 -6.46 9.16
N ILE A 76 35.21 -6.46 9.49
CA ILE A 76 34.61 -7.17 10.63
C ILE A 76 33.84 -8.37 10.06
N ALA A 77 34.36 -9.60 10.18
CA ALA A 77 33.77 -10.75 9.51
C ALA A 77 33.60 -11.99 10.39
N SER A 78 32.55 -12.77 10.11
CA SER A 78 32.30 -14.10 10.68
C SER A 78 32.22 -14.14 12.22
N LEU A 79 31.74 -13.06 12.85
CA LEU A 79 31.60 -12.96 14.30
C LEU A 79 30.16 -13.23 14.75
N ASN A 80 30.01 -13.83 15.92
CA ASN A 80 28.75 -14.00 16.62
C ASN A 80 28.74 -13.14 17.88
N ILE A 81 27.91 -12.10 17.89
CA ILE A 81 27.84 -11.12 18.98
C ILE A 81 26.43 -11.14 19.54
N THR A 82 26.27 -11.68 20.74
CA THR A 82 25.02 -11.66 21.50
C THR A 82 25.20 -10.80 22.74
N SER A 83 24.42 -9.73 22.88
CA SER A 83 24.65 -8.74 23.94
C SER A 83 23.38 -8.07 24.45
N GLU A 84 23.41 -7.65 25.71
CA GLU A 84 22.38 -6.79 26.33
C GLU A 84 22.48 -5.33 25.83
N ILE A 85 23.65 -4.92 25.35
CA ILE A 85 23.88 -3.64 24.66
C ILE A 85 23.92 -3.85 23.14
N VAL A 86 24.11 -2.76 22.38
CA VAL A 86 24.19 -2.86 20.91
C VAL A 86 25.40 -3.71 20.50
N PRO A 87 25.23 -4.85 19.80
CA PRO A 87 26.32 -5.73 19.35
C PRO A 87 27.44 -5.02 18.59
N ILE A 88 27.10 -4.20 17.58
CA ILE A 88 28.06 -3.37 16.86
C ILE A 88 27.53 -1.94 16.77
N SER A 89 28.34 -0.99 17.20
CA SER A 89 28.08 0.43 16.99
C SER A 89 29.30 1.09 16.39
N ILE A 90 29.07 1.82 15.29
CA ILE A 90 30.10 2.56 14.57
C ILE A 90 29.61 4.00 14.43
N SER A 91 30.43 4.95 14.85
CA SER A 91 30.13 6.37 14.86
C SER A 91 31.29 7.17 14.28
N ASP A 92 30.97 8.33 13.70
CA ASP A 92 31.92 9.42 13.46
C ASP A 92 33.18 9.04 12.63
N THR A 93 33.04 8.10 11.70
CA THR A 93 34.11 7.64 10.80
C THR A 93 33.77 7.90 9.33
N ARG A 94 34.79 8.16 8.51
CA ARG A 94 34.70 8.21 7.04
C ARG A 94 35.40 7.04 6.35
N SER A 95 36.16 6.26 7.11
CA SER A 95 36.83 5.04 6.63
C SER A 95 35.85 4.07 5.99
N HIS A 96 36.28 3.42 4.92
CA HIS A 96 35.54 2.31 4.30
C HIS A 96 35.65 1.07 5.18
N PHE A 97 34.52 0.41 5.43
CA PHE A 97 34.49 -0.84 6.19
C PHE A 97 33.46 -1.82 5.65
N VAL A 98 33.65 -3.10 5.98
CA VAL A 98 32.77 -4.21 5.64
C VAL A 98 32.44 -4.98 6.92
N ILE A 99 31.15 -5.18 7.17
CA ILE A 99 30.63 -6.14 8.12
C ILE A 99 30.10 -7.32 7.30
N ASP A 100 30.74 -8.48 7.41
CA ASP A 100 30.47 -9.64 6.54
C ASP A 100 30.14 -10.89 7.36
N SER A 101 29.03 -11.55 7.04
CA SER A 101 28.70 -12.88 7.58
C SER A 101 28.63 -12.94 9.12
N CYS A 102 28.33 -11.81 9.77
CA CYS A 102 28.20 -11.72 11.22
C CYS A 102 26.78 -12.07 11.70
N THR A 103 26.67 -12.59 12.93
CA THR A 103 25.40 -12.80 13.64
C THR A 103 25.30 -11.80 14.79
N LEU A 104 24.33 -10.89 14.73
CA LEU A 104 24.12 -9.82 15.69
C LEU A 104 22.79 -10.00 16.43
N VAL A 105 22.85 -10.25 17.73
CA VAL A 105 21.67 -10.53 18.58
C VAL A 105 21.63 -9.57 19.75
N ALA A 106 20.61 -8.72 19.80
CA ALA A 106 20.31 -7.94 20.99
C ALA A 106 19.43 -8.77 21.94
N ILE A 107 19.68 -8.71 23.24
CA ILE A 107 18.85 -9.35 24.28
C ILE A 107 18.46 -8.33 25.36
N ARG A 108 17.40 -8.65 26.14
CA ARG A 108 17.00 -7.96 27.38
C ARG A 108 16.92 -6.42 27.35
N GLY A 109 16.55 -5.81 26.23
CA GLY A 109 16.36 -4.36 26.13
C GLY A 109 17.40 -3.62 25.30
N GLY A 110 18.30 -4.33 24.61
CA GLY A 110 19.15 -3.73 23.58
C GLY A 110 18.31 -3.00 22.51
N ASN A 111 18.48 -1.68 22.42
CA ASN A 111 17.73 -0.84 21.48
C ASN A 111 18.00 -1.27 20.02
N CYS A 112 19.25 -1.56 19.66
CA CYS A 112 19.62 -1.92 18.28
C CYS A 112 20.52 -3.16 18.22
N SER A 113 20.47 -3.91 17.12
CA SER A 113 21.46 -4.96 16.83
C SER A 113 22.68 -4.41 16.08
N LEU A 114 22.48 -3.41 15.22
CA LEU A 114 23.53 -2.66 14.54
C LEU A 114 23.16 -1.18 14.53
N HIS A 115 24.09 -0.32 14.95
CA HIS A 115 23.89 1.13 14.96
C HIS A 115 25.05 1.84 14.25
N LEU A 116 24.73 2.57 13.17
CA LEU A 116 25.70 3.39 12.42
C LEU A 116 25.27 4.85 12.47
N ARG A 117 26.11 5.74 13.01
CA ARG A 117 25.76 7.16 13.23
C ARG A 117 26.86 8.11 12.74
N ASN A 118 26.54 9.04 11.85
CA ASN A 118 27.54 9.96 11.30
C ASN A 118 28.68 9.19 10.59
N VAL A 119 28.31 8.23 9.74
CA VAL A 119 29.22 7.28 9.08
C VAL A 119 29.02 7.29 7.57
N SER A 120 30.08 7.04 6.80
CA SER A 120 30.01 6.82 5.36
C SER A 120 30.65 5.50 4.93
N HIS A 121 30.33 5.03 3.72
CA HIS A 121 31.06 3.96 3.02
C HIS A 121 31.03 2.57 3.68
N GLY A 122 30.07 2.32 4.58
CA GLY A 122 29.87 1.01 5.19
C GLY A 122 29.21 -0.01 4.26
N LYS A 123 29.75 -1.23 4.22
CA LYS A 123 29.10 -2.39 3.58
C LYS A 123 28.65 -3.38 4.66
N LEU A 124 27.44 -3.89 4.53
CA LEU A 124 26.86 -4.90 5.40
C LEU A 124 26.36 -6.04 4.52
N ILE A 125 27.03 -7.19 4.61
CA ILE A 125 26.88 -8.30 3.67
C ILE A 125 26.58 -9.59 4.43
N ASP A 126 25.55 -10.32 3.99
CA ASP A 126 25.23 -11.69 4.43
C ASP A 126 25.14 -11.89 5.96
N CYS A 127 24.78 -10.84 6.70
CA CYS A 127 24.67 -10.88 8.15
C CYS A 127 23.28 -11.36 8.61
N THR A 128 23.24 -12.02 9.76
CA THR A 128 22.02 -12.33 10.49
C THR A 128 21.81 -11.32 11.62
N ILE A 129 20.66 -10.65 11.63
CA ILE A 129 20.36 -9.59 12.61
C ILE A 129 19.01 -9.88 13.26
N ARG A 130 18.96 -9.94 14.59
CA ARG A 130 17.72 -10.33 15.28
C ARG A 130 17.53 -9.83 16.69
N ASN A 131 16.25 -9.84 17.12
CA ASN A 131 15.78 -9.63 18.49
C ASN A 131 16.03 -8.21 19.06
N ALA A 132 16.02 -7.18 18.22
CA ALA A 132 16.21 -5.79 18.64
C ALA A 132 14.97 -4.92 18.44
N LYS A 133 14.89 -3.78 19.12
CA LYS A 133 13.91 -2.76 18.74
C LYS A 133 14.20 -2.25 17.33
N TRP A 134 15.45 -1.95 16.99
CA TRP A 134 15.89 -1.68 15.61
C TRP A 134 16.93 -2.72 15.19
N GLY A 135 16.65 -3.54 14.18
CA GLY A 135 17.62 -4.49 13.64
C GLY A 135 18.86 -3.74 13.15
N ILE A 136 18.67 -2.89 12.15
CA ILE A 136 19.67 -1.94 11.67
C ILE A 136 19.15 -0.53 11.90
N TRP A 137 19.92 0.29 12.60
CA TRP A 137 19.68 1.72 12.71
C TRP A 137 20.81 2.50 12.04
N LEU A 138 20.46 3.23 10.97
CA LEU A 138 21.34 4.16 10.29
C LEU A 138 20.89 5.60 10.56
N ARG A 139 21.81 6.48 10.96
CA ARG A 139 21.53 7.91 11.16
C ARG A 139 22.65 8.79 10.62
N ASN A 140 22.28 9.81 9.84
CA ASN A 140 23.20 10.82 9.30
C ASN A 140 24.38 10.16 8.55
N GLY A 141 24.17 9.62 7.37
CA GLY A 141 25.24 8.89 6.70
C GLY A 141 25.03 8.75 5.20
N LEU A 142 26.02 8.19 4.51
CA LEU A 142 25.97 8.10 3.04
C LEU A 142 26.76 6.92 2.48
N ASN A 143 26.39 6.50 1.27
CA ASN A 143 27.07 5.45 0.51
C ASN A 143 27.11 4.08 1.22
N PHE A 144 26.03 3.70 1.90
CA PHE A 144 25.91 2.35 2.45
C PHE A 144 25.53 1.33 1.38
N ARG A 145 26.05 0.10 1.52
CA ARG A 145 25.57 -1.08 0.80
C ARG A 145 25.12 -2.15 1.79
N ILE A 146 23.81 -2.35 1.92
CA ILE A 146 23.20 -3.36 2.79
C ILE A 146 22.65 -4.47 1.90
N THR A 147 23.37 -5.59 1.81
CA THR A 147 23.09 -6.66 0.84
C THR A 147 23.03 -8.05 1.45
N GLY A 148 22.04 -8.86 1.07
CA GLY A 148 22.00 -10.28 1.43
C GLY A 148 21.70 -10.58 2.91
N ASN A 149 21.25 -9.60 3.68
CA ASN A 149 21.08 -9.77 5.12
C ASN A 149 19.74 -10.41 5.49
N HIS A 150 19.75 -11.21 6.56
CA HIS A 150 18.56 -11.82 7.14
C HIS A 150 18.19 -11.12 8.45
N ILE A 151 17.15 -10.28 8.41
CA ILE A 151 16.71 -9.44 9.53
C ILE A 151 15.39 -9.97 10.09
N ARG A 152 15.35 -10.32 11.37
CA ARG A 152 14.20 -11.01 11.95
C ARG A 152 13.88 -10.66 13.40
N ASN A 153 12.60 -10.75 13.77
CA ASN A 153 12.15 -10.59 15.16
C ASN A 153 12.53 -9.23 15.76
N CYS A 154 12.44 -8.15 14.98
CA CYS A 154 12.73 -6.80 15.43
C CYS A 154 11.47 -5.92 15.46
N SER A 155 11.41 -4.87 16.29
CA SER A 155 10.29 -3.91 16.16
C SER A 155 10.37 -3.15 14.83
N TYR A 156 11.58 -2.74 14.45
CA TYR A 156 11.96 -2.13 13.18
C TYR A 156 13.03 -3.01 12.53
N GLY A 157 12.81 -3.47 11.30
CA GLY A 157 13.83 -4.25 10.57
C GLY A 157 15.03 -3.37 10.22
N ILE A 158 14.80 -2.41 9.34
CA ILE A 158 15.76 -1.37 8.93
C ILE A 158 15.12 -0.01 9.21
N HIS A 159 15.81 0.82 9.96
CA HIS A 159 15.42 2.21 10.19
C HIS A 159 16.54 3.13 9.70
N MET A 160 16.20 4.02 8.78
CA MET A 160 17.12 4.96 8.13
C MET A 160 16.65 6.38 8.37
N ARG A 161 17.53 7.23 8.89
CA ARG A 161 17.28 8.67 9.03
C ARG A 161 18.42 9.49 8.45
N ALA A 162 18.10 10.44 7.57
CA ALA A 162 19.09 11.32 6.95
C ALA A 162 20.22 10.52 6.26
N ILE A 163 19.83 9.52 5.47
CA ILE A 163 20.75 8.66 4.71
C ILE A 163 20.70 9.00 3.23
N ASN A 164 21.88 9.14 2.62
CA ASN A 164 22.00 9.51 1.21
C ASN A 164 22.72 8.46 0.38
N SER A 165 22.36 8.36 -0.90
CA SER A 165 23.13 7.62 -1.93
C SER A 165 23.43 6.16 -1.56
N SER A 166 22.47 5.47 -0.94
CA SER A 166 22.67 4.13 -0.38
C SER A 166 21.85 3.05 -1.10
N LEU A 167 22.37 1.83 -1.11
CA LEU A 167 21.76 0.67 -1.74
C LEU A 167 21.38 -0.39 -0.70
N ILE A 168 20.10 -0.73 -0.65
CA ILE A 168 19.54 -1.78 0.19
C ILE A 168 18.98 -2.84 -0.75
N SER A 169 19.65 -3.99 -0.87
CA SER A 169 19.26 -5.00 -1.84
C SER A 169 19.38 -6.44 -1.38
N LEU A 170 18.54 -7.32 -1.93
CA LEU A 170 18.61 -8.77 -1.65
C LEU A 170 18.48 -9.12 -0.16
N ASN A 171 17.91 -8.23 0.66
CA ASN A 171 17.71 -8.51 2.08
C ASN A 171 16.37 -9.21 2.28
N GLU A 172 16.34 -10.10 3.27
CA GLU A 172 15.13 -10.77 3.74
C GLU A 172 14.75 -10.22 5.11
N ILE A 173 13.53 -9.66 5.23
CA ILE A 173 13.05 -9.03 6.47
C ILE A 173 11.76 -9.71 6.92
N VAL A 174 11.83 -10.51 8.00
CA VAL A 174 10.77 -11.43 8.47
C VAL A 174 10.42 -11.23 9.95
N SER A 175 9.18 -11.46 10.37
CA SER A 175 8.68 -11.27 11.75
C SER A 175 9.09 -9.96 12.50
N CYS A 176 8.86 -8.78 11.95
CA CYS A 176 9.16 -7.45 12.47
C CYS A 176 7.93 -6.57 12.32
N ASN A 177 7.70 -5.69 13.29
CA ASN A 177 6.46 -4.90 13.34
C ASN A 177 6.42 -3.83 12.26
N GLN A 178 7.47 -3.03 12.14
CA GLN A 178 7.73 -2.09 11.04
C GLN A 178 8.95 -2.61 10.29
N ARG A 179 8.86 -2.78 8.97
CA ARG A 179 9.89 -3.49 8.22
C ARG A 179 11.03 -2.57 7.83
N ILE A 180 10.68 -1.57 7.03
CA ILE A 180 11.59 -0.57 6.52
C ILE A 180 10.92 0.78 6.77
N ASP A 181 11.61 1.60 7.55
CA ASP A 181 11.21 2.97 7.88
C ASP A 181 12.32 3.92 7.46
N VAL A 182 11.98 4.91 6.63
CA VAL A 182 12.94 5.75 5.92
C VAL A 182 12.48 7.19 6.04
N ILE A 183 13.31 8.01 6.68
CA ILE A 183 12.97 9.38 7.06
C ILE A 183 14.09 10.31 6.59
N GLU A 184 13.75 11.43 5.95
CA GLU A 184 14.74 12.46 5.55
C GLU A 184 15.87 11.91 4.64
N CYS A 185 15.62 10.82 3.89
CA CYS A 185 16.65 10.17 3.07
C CYS A 185 16.59 10.65 1.61
N MET A 186 17.75 10.66 0.93
CA MET A 186 17.83 11.06 -0.47
C MET A 186 18.57 10.05 -1.34
N SER A 187 18.13 9.90 -2.59
CA SER A 187 18.85 9.12 -3.61
C SER A 187 19.17 7.67 -3.18
N CYS A 188 18.32 7.07 -2.35
CA CYS A 188 18.50 5.69 -1.88
C CYS A 188 17.69 4.70 -2.72
N THR A 189 18.26 3.52 -2.96
CA THR A 189 17.63 2.45 -3.74
C THR A 189 17.35 1.23 -2.87
N PHE A 190 16.08 0.81 -2.84
CA PHE A 190 15.60 -0.43 -2.24
C PHE A 190 15.23 -1.39 -3.37
N ARG A 191 16.09 -2.38 -3.65
CA ARG A 191 15.86 -3.31 -4.78
C ARG A 191 15.90 -4.78 -4.42
N SER A 192 14.99 -5.57 -4.99
CA SER A 192 15.04 -7.03 -4.88
C SER A 192 15.07 -7.55 -3.44
N ASN A 193 14.43 -6.84 -2.51
CA ASN A 193 14.27 -7.29 -1.13
C ASN A 193 13.00 -8.15 -1.01
N ALA A 194 13.03 -9.10 -0.07
CA ALA A 194 11.87 -9.92 0.31
C ALA A 194 11.40 -9.50 1.71
N VAL A 195 10.19 -8.97 1.81
CA VAL A 195 9.70 -8.34 3.05
C VAL A 195 8.33 -8.88 3.45
N TYR A 196 8.23 -9.45 4.65
CA TYR A 196 7.08 -10.26 5.08
C TYR A 196 6.40 -9.76 6.34
N GLY A 197 5.56 -8.73 6.32
CA GLY A 197 4.85 -8.29 7.54
C GLY A 197 4.21 -6.95 7.32
N ASN A 198 4.13 -6.09 8.34
CA ASN A 198 3.45 -4.81 8.15
C ASN A 198 4.29 -3.83 7.29
N MET A 199 3.61 -2.75 6.90
CA MET A 199 3.92 -1.77 5.86
C MET A 199 5.38 -1.28 5.76
N PHE A 200 5.78 -0.88 4.54
CA PHE A 200 6.92 0.03 4.31
C PHE A 200 6.44 1.46 4.45
N CYS A 201 7.16 2.27 5.21
CA CYS A 201 6.88 3.69 5.37
C CYS A 201 8.08 4.51 4.94
N PHE A 202 7.83 5.50 4.10
CA PHE A 202 8.81 6.50 3.69
C PHE A 202 8.22 7.88 3.97
N TRP A 203 8.98 8.75 4.64
CA TRP A 203 8.52 10.07 5.06
C TRP A 203 9.60 11.13 4.82
N LEU A 204 9.20 12.30 4.31
CA LEU A 204 10.10 13.46 4.08
C LEU A 204 11.37 13.11 3.29
N SER A 205 11.30 12.17 2.37
CA SER A 205 12.44 11.64 1.62
C SER A 205 12.34 12.00 0.14
N SER A 206 13.43 12.04 -0.61
CA SER A 206 13.36 12.45 -2.03
C SER A 206 14.25 11.61 -2.94
N GLY A 207 13.80 11.40 -4.18
CA GLY A 207 14.59 10.66 -5.17
C GLY A 207 14.82 9.20 -4.79
N LEU A 208 13.91 8.60 -4.02
CA LEU A 208 14.01 7.19 -3.66
C LEU A 208 13.66 6.29 -4.85
N THR A 209 14.31 5.14 -4.96
CA THR A 209 13.97 4.10 -5.93
C THR A 209 13.60 2.80 -5.21
N ILE A 210 12.35 2.37 -5.31
CA ILE A 210 11.84 1.13 -4.73
C ILE A 210 11.51 0.18 -5.88
N LYS A 211 12.40 -0.79 -6.15
CA LYS A 211 12.36 -1.57 -7.38
C LYS A 211 12.38 -3.08 -7.18
N ASN A 212 11.50 -3.80 -7.86
CA ASN A 212 11.53 -5.28 -7.92
C ASN A 212 11.51 -5.96 -6.54
N ASN A 213 10.88 -5.35 -5.52
CA ASN A 213 10.75 -5.98 -4.21
C ASN A 213 9.52 -6.89 -4.19
N ALA A 214 9.62 -7.96 -3.41
CA ALA A 214 8.49 -8.85 -3.12
C ALA A 214 8.02 -8.61 -1.69
N ILE A 215 6.74 -8.24 -1.54
CA ILE A 215 6.19 -7.69 -0.30
C ILE A 215 4.95 -8.49 0.09
N TRP A 216 4.95 -9.09 1.27
CA TRP A 216 3.83 -9.90 1.78
C TRP A 216 3.24 -9.28 3.04
N ASN A 217 1.90 -9.23 3.11
CA ASN A 217 1.12 -8.66 4.21
C ASN A 217 1.39 -7.18 4.51
N ALA A 218 2.11 -6.49 3.61
CA ALA A 218 2.51 -5.09 3.68
C ALA A 218 2.09 -4.36 2.40
N GLY A 219 2.19 -3.04 2.44
CA GLY A 219 2.19 -2.19 1.25
C GLY A 219 3.37 -1.23 1.28
N ILE A 220 3.38 -0.32 0.30
CA ILE A 220 4.32 0.80 0.23
C ILE A 220 3.53 2.06 0.54
N ALA A 221 3.89 2.77 1.61
CA ALA A 221 3.34 4.08 1.91
C ALA A 221 4.44 5.13 1.79
N ILE A 222 4.19 6.14 0.97
CA ILE A 222 5.05 7.32 0.84
C ILE A 222 4.26 8.56 1.24
N THR A 223 4.85 9.38 2.10
CA THR A 223 4.25 10.61 2.62
C THR A 223 5.26 11.74 2.50
N ASP A 224 4.88 12.86 1.87
CA ASP A 224 5.77 14.00 1.65
C ASP A 224 7.11 13.56 1.01
N CYS A 225 7.05 12.65 0.03
CA CYS A 225 8.21 12.00 -0.58
C CYS A 225 8.30 12.25 -2.10
N ASP A 226 8.93 13.36 -2.48
CA ASP A 226 8.96 13.82 -3.86
C ASP A 226 9.88 13.00 -4.76
N ARG A 227 9.51 12.88 -6.05
CA ARG A 227 10.34 12.25 -7.10
C ARG A 227 10.73 10.81 -6.78
N THR A 228 9.84 10.07 -6.10
CA THR A 228 10.06 8.67 -5.77
C THR A 228 9.65 7.76 -6.92
N HIS A 229 10.46 6.75 -7.22
CA HIS A 229 10.23 5.75 -8.26
C HIS A 229 9.85 4.40 -7.63
N ILE A 230 8.61 3.94 -7.82
CA ILE A 230 8.11 2.65 -7.33
C ILE A 230 7.87 1.76 -8.56
N ILE A 231 8.79 0.83 -8.83
CA ILE A 231 8.83 0.12 -10.12
C ILE A 231 8.89 -1.39 -9.95
N GLY A 232 8.04 -2.15 -10.64
CA GLY A 232 8.21 -3.60 -10.75
C GLY A 232 8.00 -4.39 -9.45
N ASN A 233 7.37 -3.80 -8.42
CA ASN A 233 7.19 -4.46 -7.13
C ASN A 233 5.99 -5.42 -7.17
N SER A 234 6.11 -6.55 -6.47
CA SER A 234 5.04 -7.53 -6.28
C SER A 234 4.52 -7.47 -4.85
N ILE A 235 3.26 -7.07 -4.67
CA ILE A 235 2.63 -6.83 -3.37
C ILE A 235 1.50 -7.82 -3.14
N PHE A 236 1.69 -8.73 -2.18
CA PHE A 236 0.77 -9.78 -1.77
C PHE A 236 0.14 -9.42 -0.42
N SER A 237 -0.83 -8.51 -0.43
CA SER A 237 -1.55 -8.05 0.75
C SER A 237 -3.00 -7.77 0.43
N GLU A 238 -3.90 -8.13 1.36
CA GLU A 238 -5.36 -7.94 1.23
C GLU A 238 -5.82 -6.55 1.73
N ASN A 239 -4.94 -5.84 2.43
CA ASN A 239 -5.25 -4.60 3.14
C ASN A 239 -4.29 -3.46 2.84
N HIS A 240 -3.29 -3.68 2.00
CA HIS A 240 -2.26 -2.69 1.69
C HIS A 240 -1.83 -2.82 0.23
N GLY A 241 -1.58 -1.70 -0.42
CA GLY A 241 -1.08 -1.62 -1.80
C GLY A 241 -0.01 -0.54 -1.87
N ILE A 242 -0.16 0.42 -2.77
CA ILE A 242 0.70 1.61 -2.83
C ILE A 242 -0.12 2.82 -2.39
N SER A 243 0.29 3.48 -1.30
CA SER A 243 -0.33 4.71 -0.81
C SER A 243 0.62 5.89 -1.03
N ILE A 244 0.11 6.93 -1.67
CA ILE A 244 0.87 8.13 -2.04
C ILE A 244 0.16 9.33 -1.42
N ASP A 245 0.84 9.98 -0.49
CA ASP A 245 0.33 11.11 0.27
C ASP A 245 1.24 12.33 0.10
N SER A 246 0.71 13.44 -0.41
CA SER A 246 1.47 14.69 -0.60
C SER A 246 2.85 14.53 -1.26
N SER A 247 3.00 13.61 -2.22
CA SER A 247 4.31 13.20 -2.75
C SER A 247 4.41 13.43 -4.27
N PRO A 248 4.50 14.67 -4.77
CA PRO A 248 4.49 14.98 -6.21
C PRO A 248 5.63 14.33 -7.01
N ALA A 249 5.44 14.31 -8.33
CA ALA A 249 6.41 13.85 -9.33
C ALA A 249 6.89 12.40 -9.14
N CYS A 250 6.09 11.54 -8.50
CA CYS A 250 6.41 10.13 -8.38
C CYS A 250 6.12 9.36 -9.67
N VAL A 251 6.97 8.37 -9.95
CA VAL A 251 6.78 7.38 -11.01
C VAL A 251 6.36 6.07 -10.35
N VAL A 252 5.22 5.53 -10.75
CA VAL A 252 4.70 4.26 -10.26
C VAL A 252 4.41 3.39 -11.47
N SER A 253 5.29 2.43 -11.77
CA SER A 253 5.14 1.61 -12.96
C SER A 253 5.35 0.12 -12.74
N ASP A 254 4.65 -0.69 -13.52
CA ASP A 254 4.88 -2.14 -13.61
C ASP A 254 4.73 -2.88 -12.26
N ASN A 255 4.00 -2.31 -11.30
CA ASN A 255 3.75 -2.96 -10.02
C ASN A 255 2.53 -3.88 -10.11
N ALA A 256 2.61 -5.03 -9.45
CA ALA A 256 1.52 -5.99 -9.36
C ALA A 256 1.05 -6.11 -7.91
N MET A 257 -0.23 -5.83 -7.68
CA MET A 257 -0.86 -5.88 -6.37
C MET A 257 -1.97 -6.94 -6.34
N ALA A 258 -2.00 -7.80 -5.31
CA ALA A 258 -3.06 -8.78 -5.14
C ALA A 258 -4.42 -8.11 -4.86
N ALA A 259 -4.42 -7.06 -4.03
CA ALA A 259 -5.58 -6.26 -3.66
C ALA A 259 -5.13 -4.81 -3.36
N PHE A 260 -6.04 -3.97 -2.87
CA PHE A 260 -5.86 -2.57 -2.47
C PHE A 260 -5.51 -1.58 -3.61
N GLY A 261 -4.61 -1.92 -4.53
CA GLY A 261 -4.24 -1.05 -5.65
C GLY A 261 -3.49 0.20 -5.19
N ILE A 262 -3.73 1.32 -5.88
CA ILE A 262 -3.08 2.61 -5.63
C ILE A 262 -4.04 3.58 -4.93
N SER A 263 -3.58 4.26 -3.88
CA SER A 263 -4.31 5.29 -3.17
C SER A 263 -3.60 6.64 -3.27
N LEU A 264 -4.35 7.69 -3.61
CA LEU A 264 -3.90 9.09 -3.57
C LEU A 264 -4.74 9.82 -2.50
N THR A 265 -4.14 10.23 -1.38
CA THR A 265 -4.90 10.72 -0.20
C THR A 265 -4.92 12.25 -0.06
N ARG A 266 -3.76 12.91 -0.12
CA ARG A 266 -3.64 14.37 -0.18
C ARG A 266 -2.89 14.78 -1.45
N PRO A 267 -3.45 14.50 -2.64
CA PRO A 267 -2.82 14.95 -3.86
C PRO A 267 -2.79 16.50 -3.88
N SER A 268 -1.60 17.08 -4.06
CA SER A 268 -1.38 18.52 -4.19
C SER A 268 -1.76 19.01 -5.59
N SER A 269 -1.82 20.32 -5.84
CA SER A 269 -1.92 20.82 -7.22
C SER A 269 -0.69 20.46 -8.07
N SER A 270 0.48 20.19 -7.46
CA SER A 270 1.64 19.61 -8.14
C SER A 270 1.47 18.13 -8.53
N ALA A 271 0.36 17.48 -8.14
CA ALA A 271 -0.01 16.11 -8.51
C ALA A 271 -0.25 15.88 -10.00
N TYR A 272 -0.37 16.92 -10.83
CA TYR A 272 -0.40 16.76 -12.30
C TYR A 272 0.89 16.13 -12.88
N SER A 273 1.88 15.80 -12.04
CA SER A 273 3.16 15.24 -12.43
C SER A 273 3.33 13.74 -12.18
N TYR A 274 2.30 13.03 -11.66
CA TYR A 274 2.41 11.58 -11.47
C TYR A 274 2.51 10.84 -12.80
N GLN A 275 3.38 9.84 -12.86
CA GLN A 275 3.45 8.89 -13.96
C GLN A 275 3.04 7.51 -13.45
N ILE A 276 1.77 7.16 -13.60
CA ILE A 276 1.21 5.87 -13.17
C ILE A 276 0.91 5.04 -14.42
N THR A 277 1.71 4.00 -14.68
CA THR A 277 1.61 3.22 -15.91
C THR A 277 1.78 1.72 -15.65
N ASN A 278 1.12 0.86 -16.42
CA ASN A 278 1.31 -0.60 -16.39
C ASN A 278 1.17 -1.28 -15.00
N ASN A 279 0.47 -0.67 -14.06
CA ASN A 279 0.22 -1.29 -12.76
C ASN A 279 -1.01 -2.18 -12.84
N THR A 280 -1.00 -3.28 -12.08
CA THR A 280 -2.14 -4.20 -11.98
C THR A 280 -2.60 -4.36 -10.54
N VAL A 281 -3.91 -4.55 -10.37
CA VAL A 281 -4.54 -4.95 -9.11
C VAL A 281 -5.52 -6.08 -9.34
N GLY A 282 -5.41 -7.16 -8.56
CA GLY A 282 -6.25 -8.36 -8.73
C GLY A 282 -6.10 -8.99 -10.12
N GLY A 283 -4.93 -8.84 -10.75
CA GLY A 283 -4.64 -9.31 -12.11
C GLY A 283 -5.21 -8.46 -13.25
N LYS A 284 -5.90 -7.35 -12.95
CA LYS A 284 -6.40 -6.40 -13.97
C LYS A 284 -5.58 -5.11 -13.99
N PRO A 285 -5.46 -4.42 -15.14
CA PRO A 285 -4.82 -3.11 -15.21
C PRO A 285 -5.50 -2.08 -14.30
N ILE A 286 -4.72 -1.15 -13.75
CA ILE A 286 -5.22 0.08 -13.12
C ILE A 286 -5.39 1.12 -14.22
N GLY A 287 -6.60 1.66 -14.36
CA GLY A 287 -6.90 2.74 -15.30
C GLY A 287 -6.47 4.07 -14.71
N TYR A 288 -5.30 4.57 -15.12
CA TYR A 288 -4.85 5.92 -14.81
C TYR A 288 -5.15 6.86 -15.98
N PHE A 289 -6.08 7.79 -15.77
CA PHE A 289 -6.50 8.75 -16.78
C PHE A 289 -6.13 10.15 -16.34
N HIS A 290 -5.23 10.79 -17.08
CA HIS A 290 -4.69 12.09 -16.72
C HIS A 290 -4.98 13.11 -17.81
N ASN A 291 -5.70 14.18 -17.45
CA ASN A 291 -6.04 15.31 -18.34
C ASN A 291 -6.69 14.92 -19.68
N ILE A 292 -7.38 13.77 -19.73
CA ILE A 292 -8.16 13.39 -20.91
C ILE A 292 -9.46 14.19 -20.96
N SER A 293 -9.95 14.43 -22.18
CA SER A 293 -11.18 15.17 -22.39
C SER A 293 -12.08 14.54 -23.46
N ASN A 294 -13.39 14.76 -23.37
CA ASN A 294 -14.37 14.32 -24.38
C ASN A 294 -14.29 12.82 -24.69
N THR A 295 -14.03 12.00 -23.67
CA THR A 295 -13.68 10.59 -23.84
C THR A 295 -14.71 9.70 -23.16
N PHE A 296 -14.97 8.55 -23.78
CA PHE A 296 -15.69 7.45 -23.16
C PHE A 296 -14.71 6.37 -22.68
N VAL A 297 -14.83 5.99 -21.41
CA VAL A 297 -14.01 4.94 -20.79
C VAL A 297 -14.92 3.80 -20.36
N ASP A 298 -14.70 2.63 -20.96
CA ASP A 298 -15.29 1.38 -20.51
C ASP A 298 -14.47 0.80 -19.36
N CYS A 299 -15.04 0.76 -18.16
CA CYS A 299 -14.29 0.39 -16.97
C CYS A 299 -14.23 -1.12 -16.70
N ARG A 300 -14.74 -1.99 -17.59
CA ARG A 300 -14.80 -3.45 -17.36
C ARG A 300 -13.42 -4.12 -17.31
N GLU A 301 -12.47 -3.60 -18.08
CA GLU A 301 -11.12 -4.14 -18.18
C GLU A 301 -10.24 -3.79 -16.97
N TYR A 302 -10.58 -2.74 -16.22
CA TYR A 302 -9.74 -2.25 -15.13
C TYR A 302 -10.12 -2.85 -13.77
N GLY A 303 -9.12 -3.03 -12.91
CA GLY A 303 -9.30 -3.43 -11.51
C GLY A 303 -9.55 -2.25 -10.57
N GLN A 304 -9.16 -1.05 -10.98
CA GLN A 304 -9.32 0.22 -10.27
C GLN A 304 -9.23 1.38 -11.26
N ILE A 305 -9.93 2.49 -11.01
CA ILE A 305 -9.81 3.73 -11.78
C ILE A 305 -9.26 4.87 -10.91
N VAL A 306 -8.26 5.57 -11.45
CA VAL A 306 -7.73 6.84 -10.93
C VAL A 306 -7.78 7.86 -12.06
N ALA A 307 -8.76 8.76 -12.02
CA ALA A 307 -8.91 9.84 -12.97
C ALA A 307 -8.47 11.16 -12.34
N VAL A 308 -7.57 11.87 -13.00
CA VAL A 308 -6.97 13.13 -12.55
C VAL A 308 -7.15 14.18 -13.64
N GLY A 309 -7.77 15.31 -13.31
CA GLY A 309 -7.91 16.45 -14.24
C GLY A 309 -8.76 16.16 -15.48
N CYS A 310 -9.58 15.11 -15.48
CA CYS A 310 -10.37 14.73 -16.65
C CYS A 310 -11.57 15.67 -16.84
N ASN A 311 -11.87 16.04 -18.08
CA ASN A 311 -12.97 16.94 -18.41
C ASN A 311 -13.95 16.28 -19.39
N ASN A 312 -15.26 16.44 -19.21
CA ASN A 312 -16.27 15.89 -20.12
C ASN A 312 -16.04 14.40 -20.46
N THR A 313 -15.70 13.60 -19.45
CA THR A 313 -15.31 12.19 -19.62
C THR A 313 -16.33 11.28 -18.94
N SER A 314 -16.64 10.14 -19.57
CA SER A 314 -17.67 9.22 -19.10
C SER A 314 -17.11 7.84 -18.78
N PHE A 315 -17.15 7.44 -17.50
CA PHE A 315 -16.68 6.18 -16.95
C PHE A 315 -17.85 5.22 -16.69
N LYS A 316 -17.88 4.02 -17.30
CA LYS A 316 -19.05 3.11 -17.23
C LYS A 316 -18.73 1.63 -17.00
N TYR A 317 -19.71 0.88 -16.46
CA TYR A 317 -19.78 -0.60 -16.43
C TYR A 317 -18.81 -1.37 -15.51
N GLY A 318 -17.82 -0.70 -14.90
CA GLY A 318 -16.78 -1.37 -14.12
C GLY A 318 -17.26 -2.15 -12.89
N PHE A 319 -16.52 -3.20 -12.52
CA PHE A 319 -16.68 -3.96 -11.28
C PHE A 319 -15.39 -3.88 -10.47
N PHE A 320 -15.45 -3.25 -9.30
CA PHE A 320 -14.29 -2.99 -8.44
C PHE A 320 -14.46 -3.69 -7.10
N GLN A 321 -13.50 -4.53 -6.73
CA GLN A 321 -13.56 -5.33 -5.51
C GLN A 321 -12.21 -5.40 -4.82
N ASN A 322 -12.21 -5.31 -3.49
CA ASN A 322 -11.02 -5.42 -2.64
C ASN A 322 -9.91 -4.42 -3.00
N VAL A 323 -10.26 -3.25 -3.54
CA VAL A 323 -9.33 -2.14 -3.80
C VAL A 323 -9.50 -1.03 -2.76
N HIS A 324 -8.59 -0.07 -2.68
CA HIS A 324 -8.69 1.02 -1.72
C HIS A 324 -9.91 1.90 -2.03
N THR A 325 -9.92 2.44 -3.25
CA THR A 325 -11.04 3.19 -3.83
C THR A 325 -11.36 2.59 -5.18
N GLY A 326 -12.62 2.26 -5.46
CA GLY A 326 -13.01 1.69 -6.77
C GLY A 326 -12.75 2.65 -7.92
N ILE A 327 -13.35 3.85 -7.84
CA ILE A 327 -13.11 4.96 -8.76
C ILE A 327 -12.78 6.22 -7.97
N LEU A 328 -11.63 6.83 -8.25
CA LEU A 328 -11.27 8.18 -7.82
C LEU A 328 -11.41 9.15 -8.99
N LEU A 329 -12.21 10.20 -8.81
CA LEU A 329 -12.16 11.43 -9.61
C LEU A 329 -11.48 12.50 -8.78
N PHE A 330 -10.31 12.96 -9.23
CA PHE A 330 -9.57 14.04 -8.61
C PHE A 330 -9.44 15.21 -9.58
N LEU A 331 -9.86 16.41 -9.17
CA LEU A 331 -9.87 17.62 -10.01
C LEU A 331 -10.58 17.41 -11.37
N CYS A 332 -11.59 16.55 -11.42
CA CYS A 332 -12.32 16.29 -12.65
C CYS A 332 -13.48 17.28 -12.83
N TRP A 333 -13.82 17.56 -14.08
CA TRP A 333 -14.85 18.50 -14.47
C TRP A 333 -15.87 17.87 -15.42
N ASN A 334 -17.14 18.21 -15.27
CA ASN A 334 -18.21 17.82 -16.20
C ASN A 334 -18.20 16.32 -16.57
N SER A 335 -17.80 15.46 -15.63
CA SER A 335 -17.53 14.05 -15.91
C SER A 335 -18.60 13.15 -15.28
N VAL A 336 -18.80 11.98 -15.88
CA VAL A 336 -19.90 11.08 -15.50
C VAL A 336 -19.35 9.74 -15.05
N VAL A 337 -19.79 9.24 -13.89
CA VAL A 337 -19.57 7.85 -13.44
C VAL A 337 -20.91 7.17 -13.36
N ARG A 338 -21.11 6.11 -14.16
CA ARG A 338 -22.40 5.41 -14.16
C ARG A 338 -22.36 3.91 -14.39
N ASN A 339 -23.37 3.22 -13.89
CA ASN A 339 -23.52 1.76 -14.02
C ASN A 339 -22.30 0.98 -13.53
N ILE A 340 -21.62 1.44 -12.48
CA ILE A 340 -20.51 0.71 -11.86
C ILE A 340 -21.02 -0.10 -10.66
N THR A 341 -20.29 -1.16 -10.33
CA THR A 341 -20.45 -1.89 -9.08
C THR A 341 -19.15 -1.86 -8.28
N ALA A 342 -19.19 -1.36 -7.05
CA ALA A 342 -18.05 -1.37 -6.13
C ALA A 342 -18.41 -2.14 -4.85
N VAL A 343 -17.58 -3.12 -4.48
CA VAL A 343 -17.86 -4.04 -3.37
C VAL A 343 -16.62 -4.24 -2.51
N SER A 344 -16.75 -4.14 -1.19
CA SER A 344 -15.64 -4.45 -0.27
C SER A 344 -14.35 -3.67 -0.55
N CYS A 345 -14.48 -2.46 -1.14
CA CYS A 345 -13.36 -1.54 -1.18
C CYS A 345 -13.00 -1.10 0.24
N VAL A 346 -11.73 -0.79 0.47
CA VAL A 346 -11.23 -0.49 1.81
C VAL A 346 -11.79 0.83 2.32
N ARG A 347 -11.83 1.86 1.47
CA ARG A 347 -12.17 3.21 1.89
C ARG A 347 -13.41 3.76 1.24
N TYR A 348 -13.46 3.80 -0.09
CA TYR A 348 -14.62 4.33 -0.82
C TYR A 348 -14.96 3.47 -2.03
N GLY A 349 -16.24 3.34 -2.38
CA GLY A 349 -16.59 2.79 -3.68
C GLY A 349 -16.28 3.78 -4.79
N ILE A 350 -16.80 5.00 -4.65
CA ILE A 350 -16.57 6.13 -5.55
C ILE A 350 -16.12 7.33 -4.70
N HIS A 351 -15.05 8.00 -5.10
CA HIS A 351 -14.55 9.21 -4.44
C HIS A 351 -14.44 10.36 -5.46
N LEU A 352 -15.09 11.48 -5.15
CA LEU A 352 -14.93 12.75 -5.85
C LEU A 352 -14.13 13.67 -4.92
N LEU A 353 -12.93 14.04 -5.34
CA LEU A 353 -12.06 14.95 -4.61
C LEU A 353 -11.83 16.20 -5.45
N ALA A 354 -12.23 17.35 -4.92
CA ALA A 354 -12.08 18.65 -5.58
C ALA A 354 -12.62 18.65 -7.03
N SER A 355 -13.70 17.91 -7.30
CA SER A 355 -14.25 17.70 -8.64
C SER A 355 -15.60 18.40 -8.78
N TRP A 356 -15.85 19.04 -9.92
CA TRP A 356 -16.98 19.96 -10.11
C TRP A 356 -17.84 19.53 -11.31
N ARG A 357 -19.14 19.86 -11.26
CA ARG A 357 -20.10 19.53 -12.33
C ARG A 357 -20.15 18.05 -12.71
N CYS A 358 -19.76 17.16 -11.80
CA CYS A 358 -19.70 15.73 -12.07
C CYS A 358 -21.04 15.04 -11.75
N THR A 359 -21.42 14.06 -12.58
CA THR A 359 -22.65 13.27 -12.40
C THR A 359 -22.32 11.83 -12.03
N ILE A 360 -22.86 11.36 -10.91
CA ILE A 360 -22.67 10.00 -10.39
C ILE A 360 -24.04 9.33 -10.36
N GLU A 361 -24.28 8.40 -11.30
CA GLU A 361 -25.61 7.81 -11.45
C GLU A 361 -25.67 6.30 -11.64
N LYS A 362 -26.75 5.68 -11.15
CA LYS A 362 -27.04 4.25 -11.40
C LYS A 362 -25.94 3.30 -10.94
N ASN A 363 -25.16 3.71 -9.94
CA ASN A 363 -24.09 2.90 -9.39
C ASN A 363 -24.57 2.05 -8.22
N VAL A 364 -23.97 0.88 -8.03
CA VAL A 364 -24.22 0.00 -6.88
C VAL A 364 -22.96 -0.05 -6.04
N VAL A 365 -23.03 0.44 -4.80
CA VAL A 365 -21.89 0.40 -3.87
C VAL A 365 -22.29 -0.25 -2.56
N ARG A 366 -21.52 -1.27 -2.16
CA ARG A 366 -21.82 -2.03 -0.94
C ARG A 366 -20.63 -2.59 -0.20
N ASN A 367 -20.84 -2.90 1.07
CA ASN A 367 -19.86 -3.56 1.94
C ASN A 367 -18.56 -2.75 2.13
N ILE A 368 -18.63 -1.42 2.11
CA ILE A 368 -17.50 -0.54 2.45
C ILE A 368 -17.45 -0.36 3.97
N THR A 369 -16.91 -1.37 4.66
CA THR A 369 -17.03 -1.54 6.12
C THR A 369 -15.71 -1.41 6.88
N LYS A 370 -14.56 -1.41 6.18
CA LYS A 370 -13.24 -1.26 6.83
C LYS A 370 -13.05 0.18 7.31
N ASN A 371 -12.70 0.35 8.59
CA ASN A 371 -12.74 1.66 9.24
C ASN A 371 -11.51 1.96 10.14
N PRO A 372 -10.37 2.36 9.56
CA PRO A 372 -9.39 3.15 10.33
C PRO A 372 -8.77 4.33 9.55
N PRO A 373 -8.40 5.46 10.19
CA PRO A 373 -8.99 6.09 11.38
C PRO A 373 -10.25 6.95 11.08
N PHE A 374 -10.70 7.02 9.81
CA PHE A 374 -11.92 7.74 9.44
C PHE A 374 -12.90 6.82 8.68
N PRO A 375 -14.21 7.07 8.78
CA PRO A 375 -15.22 6.20 8.21
C PRO A 375 -15.18 6.13 6.69
N GLY A 376 -15.30 4.91 6.17
CA GLY A 376 -15.51 4.65 4.75
C GLY A 376 -16.90 5.11 4.28
N ALA A 377 -17.12 5.13 2.97
CA ALA A 377 -18.40 5.51 2.40
C ALA A 377 -18.66 4.81 1.06
N GLY A 378 -19.93 4.59 0.73
CA GLY A 378 -20.31 4.15 -0.61
C GLY A 378 -19.85 5.18 -1.65
N ILE A 379 -20.30 6.42 -1.47
CA ILE A 379 -19.83 7.58 -2.24
C ILE A 379 -19.28 8.63 -1.27
N LYS A 380 -18.02 9.03 -1.47
CA LYS A 380 -17.42 10.19 -0.82
C LYS A 380 -17.32 11.32 -1.83
N ILE A 381 -17.79 12.51 -1.45
CA ILE A 381 -17.50 13.75 -2.17
C ILE A 381 -16.87 14.74 -1.18
N GLN A 382 -15.77 15.35 -1.60
CA GLN A 382 -14.98 16.27 -0.79
C GLN A 382 -14.60 17.49 -1.63
N SER A 383 -14.92 18.69 -1.14
CA SER A 383 -14.63 19.96 -1.82
C SER A 383 -15.22 20.02 -3.24
N GLY A 384 -16.43 19.46 -3.42
CA GLY A 384 -17.11 19.40 -4.71
C GLY A 384 -18.11 20.53 -4.92
N HIS A 385 -18.32 20.92 -6.17
CA HIS A 385 -19.23 22.00 -6.58
C HIS A 385 -20.15 21.53 -7.71
N GLU A 386 -21.43 21.92 -7.67
CA GLU A 386 -22.41 21.63 -8.74
C GLU A 386 -22.48 20.15 -9.16
N CYS A 387 -22.24 19.21 -8.24
CA CYS A 387 -22.26 17.79 -8.56
C CYS A 387 -23.68 17.22 -8.46
N ARG A 388 -23.97 16.18 -9.26
CA ARG A 388 -25.24 15.46 -9.22
C ARG A 388 -25.03 14.01 -8.83
N LEU A 389 -25.64 13.57 -7.74
CA LEU A 389 -25.65 12.17 -7.33
C LEU A 389 -27.08 11.64 -7.45
N SER A 390 -27.35 10.77 -8.42
CA SER A 390 -28.72 10.28 -8.62
C SER A 390 -28.89 8.81 -8.97
N CYS A 391 -29.97 8.20 -8.50
CA CYS A 391 -30.31 6.81 -8.83
C CYS A 391 -29.25 5.78 -8.40
N ASN A 392 -28.42 6.08 -7.40
CA ASN A 392 -27.44 5.13 -6.87
C ASN A 392 -28.06 4.23 -5.80
N ARG A 393 -27.54 3.00 -5.66
CA ARG A 393 -27.90 2.05 -4.60
C ARG A 393 -26.72 1.84 -3.65
N LEU A 394 -26.84 2.33 -2.43
CA LEU A 394 -25.73 2.45 -1.47
C LEU A 394 -26.10 1.77 -0.14
N TYR A 395 -25.53 0.59 0.12
CA TYR A 395 -25.95 -0.22 1.26
C TYR A 395 -24.85 -1.06 1.89
N TRP A 396 -24.99 -1.38 3.19
CA TRP A 396 -23.95 -2.09 3.96
C TRP A 396 -22.59 -1.40 3.94
N ASN A 397 -22.57 -0.07 3.84
CA ASN A 397 -21.35 0.72 3.96
C ASN A 397 -21.28 1.33 5.36
N THR A 398 -20.15 1.94 5.74
CA THR A 398 -20.12 2.77 6.95
C THR A 398 -21.03 3.99 6.79
N HIS A 399 -20.84 4.78 5.74
CA HIS A 399 -21.81 5.77 5.28
C HIS A 399 -22.32 5.43 3.87
N GLY A 400 -23.58 5.74 3.57
CA GLY A 400 -24.08 5.68 2.20
C GLY A 400 -23.40 6.74 1.33
N ILE A 401 -23.70 8.00 1.62
CA ILE A 401 -23.06 9.19 1.04
C ILE A 401 -22.41 9.98 2.16
N HIS A 402 -21.13 10.31 1.99
CA HIS A 402 -20.43 11.29 2.83
C HIS A 402 -20.06 12.49 1.96
N ALA A 403 -20.68 13.64 2.22
CA ALA A 403 -20.40 14.89 1.54
C ALA A 403 -19.75 15.89 2.49
N ALA A 404 -18.47 16.21 2.24
CA ALA A 404 -17.72 17.19 3.03
C ALA A 404 -17.35 18.41 2.20
N SER A 405 -17.66 19.60 2.68
CA SER A 405 -17.39 20.86 1.98
C SER A 405 -17.95 20.88 0.56
N VAL A 406 -19.19 20.41 0.40
CA VAL A 406 -19.89 20.34 -0.89
C VAL A 406 -20.86 21.48 -1.05
N GLN A 407 -20.96 21.97 -2.28
CA GLN A 407 -21.70 23.19 -2.59
C GLN A 407 -22.55 23.02 -3.85
N GLU A 408 -23.71 23.66 -3.85
CA GLU A 408 -24.58 23.81 -5.04
C GLU A 408 -24.90 22.48 -5.74
N SER A 409 -24.92 21.39 -4.96
CA SER A 409 -25.02 20.03 -5.50
C SER A 409 -26.40 19.42 -5.26
N LEU A 410 -26.74 18.43 -6.08
CA LEU A 410 -28.07 17.83 -6.15
C LEU A 410 -28.04 16.32 -5.91
N PHE A 411 -28.63 15.86 -4.81
CA PHE A 411 -28.66 14.45 -4.41
C PHE A 411 -30.10 13.94 -4.52
N THR A 412 -30.41 13.15 -5.55
CA THR A 412 -31.81 12.80 -5.85
C THR A 412 -32.00 11.33 -6.22
N TYR A 413 -33.13 10.77 -5.80
CA TYR A 413 -33.55 9.42 -6.22
C TYR A 413 -32.54 8.30 -5.90
N ASN A 414 -31.68 8.49 -4.89
CA ASN A 414 -30.78 7.44 -4.42
C ASN A 414 -31.52 6.50 -3.45
N ALA A 415 -31.19 5.21 -3.47
CA ALA A 415 -31.62 4.22 -2.50
C ALA A 415 -30.46 3.92 -1.53
N ILE A 416 -30.59 4.38 -0.29
CA ILE A 416 -29.52 4.41 0.70
C ILE A 416 -29.99 3.72 1.98
N TYR A 417 -29.48 2.54 2.26
CA TYR A 417 -30.02 1.74 3.35
C TYR A 417 -29.05 0.75 3.98
N ASN A 418 -29.33 0.31 5.22
CA ASN A 418 -28.51 -0.67 5.95
C ASN A 418 -27.03 -0.26 6.04
N ASN A 419 -26.71 1.02 6.11
CA ASN A 419 -25.34 1.48 6.37
C ASN A 419 -25.10 1.50 7.89
N THR A 420 -23.89 1.18 8.34
CA THR A 420 -23.62 0.98 9.77
C THR A 420 -23.63 2.28 10.57
N ARG A 421 -23.55 3.44 9.92
CA ARG A 421 -23.66 4.77 10.54
C ARG A 421 -24.74 5.59 9.84
N TYR A 422 -24.35 6.52 8.98
CA TYR A 422 -25.29 7.45 8.33
C TYR A 422 -25.70 7.03 6.92
N GLY A 423 -26.96 7.25 6.56
CA GLY A 423 -27.39 7.19 5.17
C GLY A 423 -26.73 8.30 4.36
N ILE A 424 -27.06 9.56 4.67
CA ILE A 424 -26.39 10.74 4.13
C ILE A 424 -25.75 11.54 5.27
N TYR A 425 -24.43 11.75 5.19
CA TYR A 425 -23.68 12.59 6.11
C TYR A 425 -23.17 13.84 5.40
N MET A 426 -23.75 15.00 5.75
CA MET A 426 -23.35 16.31 5.25
C MET A 426 -22.45 17.00 6.28
N TYR A 427 -21.25 17.41 5.88
CA TYR A 427 -20.27 18.03 6.77
C TYR A 427 -19.70 19.31 6.16
N PHE A 428 -19.80 20.43 6.87
CA PHE A 428 -19.43 21.78 6.41
C PHE A 428 -19.85 22.08 4.96
N SER A 429 -21.06 21.66 4.57
CA SER A 429 -21.57 21.79 3.20
C SER A 429 -22.66 22.86 3.15
N TYR A 430 -22.88 23.48 1.99
CA TYR A 430 -23.89 24.54 1.86
C TYR A 430 -24.59 24.59 0.51
N ASN A 431 -25.79 25.18 0.45
CA ASN A 431 -26.58 25.37 -0.78
C ASN A 431 -26.83 24.06 -1.56
N ASN A 432 -27.04 22.93 -0.87
CA ASN A 432 -27.30 21.64 -1.54
C ASN A 432 -28.80 21.31 -1.51
N HIS A 433 -29.24 20.55 -2.51
CA HIS A 433 -30.63 20.11 -2.66
C HIS A 433 -30.70 18.58 -2.58
N ILE A 434 -31.46 18.06 -1.62
CA ILE A 434 -31.55 16.64 -1.31
C ILE A 434 -33.02 16.22 -1.27
N PHE A 435 -33.55 15.60 -2.34
CA PHE A 435 -34.96 15.21 -2.37
C PHE A 435 -35.22 13.97 -3.22
N GLY A 436 -36.37 13.32 -3.03
CA GLY A 436 -36.77 12.12 -3.77
C GLY A 436 -35.92 10.87 -3.46
N ASN A 437 -35.05 10.90 -2.45
CA ASN A 437 -34.25 9.74 -2.06
C ASN A 437 -35.08 8.76 -1.21
N LYS A 438 -34.65 7.50 -1.17
CA LYS A 438 -35.13 6.47 -0.24
C LYS A 438 -34.03 6.18 0.76
N ILE A 439 -34.19 6.65 1.99
CA ILE A 439 -33.15 6.63 3.03
C ILE A 439 -33.71 5.86 4.24
N GLY A 440 -33.08 4.75 4.61
CA GLY A 440 -33.66 3.93 5.66
C GLY A 440 -32.76 2.89 6.30
N TRP A 441 -33.09 2.48 7.53
CA TRP A 441 -32.42 1.39 8.25
C TRP A 441 -30.91 1.61 8.38
N ASN A 442 -30.46 2.85 8.54
CA ASN A 442 -29.06 3.16 8.82
C ASN A 442 -28.82 3.17 10.34
N GLY A 443 -27.60 2.85 10.76
CA GLY A 443 -27.29 2.54 12.17
C GLY A 443 -27.35 3.74 13.11
N ASP A 444 -26.58 4.80 12.82
CA ASP A 444 -26.53 5.99 13.66
C ASP A 444 -27.77 6.86 13.39
N GLU A 445 -27.92 7.34 12.15
CA GLU A 445 -29.08 8.12 11.70
C GLU A 445 -29.31 7.94 10.19
N ASN A 446 -30.53 8.15 9.70
CA ASN A 446 -30.79 8.16 8.26
C ASN A 446 -30.11 9.34 7.56
N ALA A 447 -30.12 10.51 8.19
CA ALA A 447 -29.41 11.69 7.73
C ALA A 447 -28.83 12.47 8.91
N PHE A 448 -27.63 13.01 8.73
CA PHE A 448 -27.02 13.93 9.68
C PHE A 448 -26.35 15.08 8.93
N GLN A 449 -26.52 16.30 9.43
CA GLN A 449 -25.98 17.50 8.80
C GLN A 449 -25.20 18.39 9.77
N VAL A 450 -24.08 18.89 9.27
CA VAL A 450 -23.41 20.12 9.75
C VAL A 450 -23.32 21.00 8.52
N ALA A 451 -24.41 21.69 8.19
CA ALA A 451 -24.58 22.33 6.90
C ALA A 451 -25.45 23.58 7.00
N SER A 452 -25.34 24.48 6.02
CA SER A 452 -26.17 25.68 5.93
C SER A 452 -26.89 25.77 4.60
N ASN A 453 -28.11 26.32 4.60
CA ASN A 453 -28.92 26.53 3.40
C ASN A 453 -29.08 25.27 2.52
N CYS A 454 -29.11 24.09 3.14
CA CYS A 454 -29.40 22.84 2.45
C CYS A 454 -30.89 22.54 2.56
N THR A 455 -31.51 22.12 1.46
CA THR A 455 -32.94 21.76 1.42
C THR A 455 -33.08 20.25 1.32
N TRP A 456 -34.02 19.70 2.09
CA TRP A 456 -34.31 18.25 2.11
C TRP A 456 -35.62 17.91 1.40
N ASP A 457 -36.08 18.82 0.55
CA ASP A 457 -37.23 18.71 -0.32
C ASP A 457 -37.07 19.68 -1.51
N ASN A 458 -37.97 19.63 -2.49
CA ASN A 458 -37.94 20.52 -3.66
C ASN A 458 -38.74 21.83 -3.48
N GLY A 459 -39.34 22.07 -2.31
CA GLY A 459 -40.26 23.20 -2.07
C GLY A 459 -41.62 23.10 -2.76
N ASP A 460 -41.89 22.01 -3.48
CA ASP A 460 -43.09 21.80 -4.31
C ASP A 460 -43.59 20.35 -4.16
N GLY A 461 -43.89 19.95 -2.91
CA GLY A 461 -44.58 18.69 -2.60
C GLY A 461 -43.76 17.40 -2.66
N LEU A 462 -42.45 17.47 -2.97
CA LEU A 462 -41.57 16.30 -3.07
C LEU A 462 -40.40 16.36 -2.07
N GLY A 463 -40.47 15.51 -1.05
CA GLY A 463 -39.41 15.25 -0.09
C GLY A 463 -38.72 13.91 -0.31
N ASN A 464 -38.07 13.40 0.74
CA ASN A 464 -37.44 12.10 0.80
C ASN A 464 -38.36 11.05 1.47
N HIS A 465 -38.03 9.78 1.28
CA HIS A 465 -38.68 8.67 1.98
C HIS A 465 -37.76 8.17 3.10
N TRP A 466 -38.32 8.00 4.29
CA TRP A 466 -37.59 7.69 5.53
C TRP A 466 -38.14 6.43 6.19
N SER A 467 -37.28 5.49 6.60
CA SER A 467 -37.73 4.23 7.22
C SER A 467 -38.34 4.42 8.61
N ASP A 468 -37.86 5.42 9.34
CA ASP A 468 -38.16 5.77 10.72
C ASP A 468 -39.23 6.87 10.84
N TYR A 469 -39.62 7.51 9.74
CA TYR A 469 -40.68 8.50 9.74
C TYR A 469 -41.99 7.94 10.32
N ASN A 470 -42.59 8.68 11.24
CA ASN A 470 -43.73 8.24 12.04
C ASN A 470 -45.06 8.89 11.60
N GLY A 471 -45.06 9.65 10.49
CA GLY A 471 -46.25 10.32 9.96
C GLY A 471 -46.46 11.78 10.43
N THR A 472 -45.46 12.41 11.03
CA THR A 472 -45.49 13.83 11.42
C THR A 472 -45.51 14.80 10.23
N ASN A 473 -45.93 16.05 10.41
CA ASN A 473 -46.00 17.01 9.29
C ASN A 473 -44.65 17.29 8.58
N SER A 474 -43.53 17.04 9.25
CA SER A 474 -42.18 17.19 8.71
C SER A 474 -41.24 16.15 9.31
N TYR A 475 -40.07 15.98 8.70
CA TYR A 475 -38.98 15.14 9.19
C TYR A 475 -37.76 16.05 9.47
N PRO A 476 -37.39 16.27 10.74
CA PRO A 476 -36.21 17.06 11.09
C PRO A 476 -34.94 16.28 10.71
N ILE A 477 -33.89 17.00 10.34
CA ILE A 477 -32.60 16.41 10.03
C ILE A 477 -31.62 16.72 11.16
N GLU A 478 -31.14 15.66 11.81
CA GLU A 478 -30.25 15.74 12.95
C GLU A 478 -28.95 16.52 12.66
N GLY A 479 -28.47 17.24 13.67
CA GLY A 479 -27.23 18.02 13.63
C GLY A 479 -27.42 19.55 13.56
N TYR A 480 -26.40 20.26 13.09
CA TYR A 480 -26.35 21.73 13.09
C TYR A 480 -26.74 22.27 11.70
N GLY A 481 -27.80 23.09 11.63
CA GLY A 481 -28.23 23.71 10.37
C GLY A 481 -29.74 23.91 10.17
N ALA A 482 -30.58 23.42 11.08
CA ALA A 482 -32.05 23.51 11.02
C ALA A 482 -32.70 22.93 9.73
N GLY A 483 -32.00 22.06 9.01
CA GLY A 483 -32.55 21.39 7.83
C GLY A 483 -33.73 20.49 8.20
N VAL A 484 -34.77 20.56 7.38
CA VAL A 484 -36.03 19.84 7.56
C VAL A 484 -36.51 19.40 6.19
N ASP A 485 -37.04 18.18 6.12
CA ASP A 485 -37.84 17.73 4.99
C ASP A 485 -39.32 18.04 5.31
N ARG A 486 -39.93 18.93 4.52
CA ARG A 486 -41.32 19.37 4.71
C ARG A 486 -42.34 18.48 4.00
N PHE A 487 -41.88 17.59 3.14
CA PHE A 487 -42.74 16.66 2.40
C PHE A 487 -42.28 15.21 2.57
N PRO A 488 -42.02 14.75 3.81
CA PRO A 488 -41.49 13.42 4.05
C PRO A 488 -42.52 12.34 3.72
N ARG A 489 -42.03 11.19 3.27
CA ARG A 489 -42.86 10.01 3.03
C ARG A 489 -42.35 8.83 3.83
N LYS A 490 -43.25 7.95 4.25
CA LYS A 490 -42.84 6.68 4.88
C LYS A 490 -42.16 5.81 3.82
N LEU A 491 -40.94 5.37 4.10
CA LEU A 491 -40.32 4.29 3.35
C LEU A 491 -40.80 2.98 3.98
N SER A 492 -41.81 2.36 3.37
CA SER A 492 -42.19 0.98 3.70
C SER A 492 -41.22 0.00 3.05
N ASP A 493 -40.94 -1.08 3.76
CA ASP A 493 -40.34 -2.27 3.17
C ASP A 493 -41.36 -2.79 2.13
N GLY A 494 -41.00 -2.71 0.85
CA GLY A 494 -41.78 -3.26 -0.26
C GLY A 494 -41.12 -4.47 -0.92
N THR A 495 -40.03 -4.98 -0.34
CA THR A 495 -39.29 -6.17 -0.82
C THR A 495 -38.41 -6.69 0.33
N PRO A 496 -38.35 -8.02 0.54
CA PRO A 496 -37.95 -8.64 1.79
C PRO A 496 -36.51 -8.31 2.18
N HIS A 497 -36.36 -7.83 3.41
CA HIS A 497 -35.14 -8.05 4.19
C HIS A 497 -34.82 -9.56 4.14
N MET A 498 -33.58 -9.90 3.79
CA MET A 498 -33.04 -11.25 3.83
C MET A 498 -33.58 -12.23 2.76
N SER A 499 -32.94 -12.25 1.60
CA SER A 499 -32.51 -13.55 1.06
C SER A 499 -31.01 -13.49 0.84
N GLU A 500 -30.34 -14.44 1.46
CA GLU A 500 -28.93 -14.71 1.40
C GLU A 500 -28.42 -14.71 -0.05
N CYS A 501 -27.64 -13.70 -0.41
CA CYS A 501 -26.45 -13.96 -1.20
C CYS A 501 -25.27 -13.92 -0.24
N VAL A 502 -25.20 -14.94 0.63
CA VAL A 502 -23.88 -15.51 0.91
C VAL A 502 -23.34 -15.84 -0.49
N PRO A 503 -22.24 -15.24 -0.96
CA PRO A 503 -21.62 -15.78 -2.14
C PRO A 503 -21.32 -17.23 -1.78
N ARG A 504 -22.06 -18.18 -2.36
CA ARG A 504 -21.45 -19.45 -2.74
C ARG A 504 -20.37 -19.03 -3.71
N ILE A 505 -19.22 -18.66 -3.16
CA ILE A 505 -17.96 -18.67 -3.86
C ILE A 505 -17.93 -20.08 -4.39
N GLY A 506 -18.20 -20.21 -5.69
CA GLY A 506 -17.98 -21.45 -6.40
C GLY A 506 -16.50 -21.75 -6.23
N PHE A 507 -16.20 -22.59 -5.24
CA PHE A 507 -14.90 -23.21 -5.06
C PHE A 507 -14.44 -23.94 -6.36
N SER A 508 -15.32 -24.08 -7.34
CA SER A 508 -15.10 -24.68 -8.64
C SER A 508 -14.21 -23.87 -9.60
N VAL A 509 -14.10 -22.54 -9.51
CA VAL A 509 -13.30 -21.76 -10.50
C VAL A 509 -11.82 -21.65 -10.10
N ILE A 510 -11.52 -21.62 -8.79
CA ILE A 510 -10.14 -21.65 -8.30
C ILE A 510 -9.54 -23.06 -8.45
N ILE A 511 -10.36 -24.12 -8.35
CA ILE A 511 -9.87 -25.49 -8.56
C ILE A 511 -9.57 -25.77 -10.04
N ILE A 512 -10.32 -25.23 -11.00
CA ILE A 512 -10.02 -25.44 -12.43
C ILE A 512 -8.77 -24.66 -12.87
N GLY A 513 -8.57 -23.43 -12.36
CA GLY A 513 -7.35 -22.67 -12.63
C GLY A 513 -6.10 -23.29 -12.01
N VAL A 514 -6.19 -23.77 -10.76
CA VAL A 514 -5.08 -24.46 -10.08
C VAL A 514 -4.83 -25.85 -10.67
N ALA A 515 -5.87 -26.60 -11.05
CA ALA A 515 -5.73 -27.90 -11.71
C ALA A 515 -5.14 -27.78 -13.13
N ALA A 516 -5.51 -26.75 -13.91
CA ALA A 516 -4.93 -26.51 -15.23
C ALA A 516 -3.43 -26.18 -15.16
N VAL A 517 -3.02 -25.35 -14.18
CA VAL A 517 -1.61 -25.02 -13.95
C VAL A 517 -0.82 -26.24 -13.45
N VAL A 518 -1.42 -27.08 -12.61
CA VAL A 518 -0.80 -28.33 -12.12
C VAL A 518 -0.68 -29.37 -13.24
N VAL A 519 -1.70 -29.51 -14.11
CA VAL A 519 -1.64 -30.43 -15.26
C VAL A 519 -0.61 -29.98 -16.30
N ILE A 520 -0.51 -28.68 -16.59
CA ILE A 520 0.52 -28.13 -17.50
C ILE A 520 1.93 -28.33 -16.90
N ALA A 521 2.10 -28.14 -15.59
CA ALA A 521 3.38 -28.39 -14.92
C ALA A 521 3.75 -29.89 -14.92
N ILE A 522 2.80 -30.80 -14.69
CA ILE A 522 3.04 -32.25 -14.72
C ILE A 522 3.39 -32.73 -16.14
N VAL A 523 2.65 -32.27 -17.16
CA VAL A 523 2.93 -32.62 -18.57
C VAL A 523 4.26 -32.02 -19.03
N GLY A 524 4.61 -30.81 -18.61
CA GLY A 524 5.92 -30.20 -18.88
C GLY A 524 7.09 -30.96 -18.24
N ILE A 525 6.92 -31.45 -17.01
CA ILE A 525 7.92 -32.27 -16.32
C ILE A 525 8.04 -33.66 -16.97
N GLU A 526 6.93 -34.30 -17.38
CA GLU A 526 6.99 -35.59 -18.06
C GLU A 526 7.68 -35.49 -19.43
N LEU A 527 7.42 -34.43 -20.20
CA LEU A 527 8.09 -34.17 -21.48
C LEU A 527 9.58 -33.88 -21.30
N PHE A 528 9.96 -33.17 -20.23
CA PHE A 528 11.36 -32.91 -19.90
C PHE A 528 12.11 -34.17 -19.48
N ILE A 529 11.48 -35.05 -18.68
CA ILE A 529 12.07 -36.33 -18.28
C ILE A 529 12.18 -37.30 -19.47
N ARG A 530 11.19 -37.35 -20.36
CA ARG A 530 11.23 -38.22 -21.55
C ARG A 530 12.25 -37.78 -22.60
N ASN A 531 12.50 -36.47 -22.72
CA ASN A 531 13.45 -35.93 -23.71
C ASN A 531 14.87 -35.73 -23.15
N GLY A 532 15.05 -35.64 -21.83
CA GLY A 532 16.36 -35.46 -21.17
C GLY A 532 17.25 -36.71 -21.12
N TYR A 533 16.73 -37.89 -21.49
CA TYR A 533 17.48 -39.15 -21.51
C TYR A 533 17.96 -39.57 -22.92
N ARG A 534 17.88 -38.69 -23.92
CA ARG A 534 18.42 -38.95 -25.27
C ARG A 534 19.44 -37.89 -25.70
N VAL A 535 20.54 -37.79 -24.97
CA VAL A 535 21.82 -37.40 -25.57
C VAL A 535 22.90 -38.28 -24.93
N LYS A 536 23.31 -39.32 -25.67
CA LYS A 536 24.57 -40.03 -25.47
C LYS A 536 25.67 -39.29 -26.21
#